data_AF-A0AAD1DQS4-F1
#
_entry.id   AF-A0AAD1DQS4-F1
#
_cell.length_a   1.000
_cell.length_b   1.000
_cell.length_c   1.000
_cell.angle_alpha   90.00
_cell.angle_beta   90.00
_cell.angle_gamma   90.00
#
_symmetry.space_group_name_H-M   'P 1'
#
loop_
_entity.id
_entity.type
_entity.pdbx_description
1 polymer ?
#
loop_
_entity_poly.entity_id
_entity_poly.type
_entity_poly.pdbx_seq_one_letter_code
_entity_poly.pdbx_strand_id
1 'polypeptide(L)'
;MRTILTCLMVLLAVNPLFSQKTKQLEQLLAAYDQAGQFSGTLLVAEKGKIIFEKSYGYRNAPKKEKTTNNSLYRIFSTTKMFTATVILKLEEEGKLSLNDKLSKYYPKFPKGDSITIANLLSHTSGIPNDTASENTVDEETFMKFISTKPLDFSPGKKWDYSNSGYYILGYIIKKVTGVDYDKAIESYILKPLQMNHTGFHFNNVTDENKAFGYEFLSDNTSNEALRFKTDHPFAAGAMYSTVEDLFKFNESFKSNTILKKETIGKMFTTYLNDHYGLGSTVLTVDGKKRIGHDGGGPGYRSRYYRVLEDDICIIVFSNSDLSHTDDIVPKIENILYNKPYKIPTVAKTNPKQLKKLEGIYSTGATDFYVKVVDGQVLFREKGYPTCSLFPISNTSFQLDENFTFTFKPDQTGKMNALVVKFRDGTIKTGTKKNANYLWGIIGNATPGGWDGKDTPLQVDSHHPNLYFLKNFHLKKGNLKFRVDNDWGYNLGLNNDGKTIALNAYDFPIAEDGQYDIVLDMSDPIKPQYSIKKSAL
;
A
#
# COMPACT_ATOMS: atom_id res chain seq x y z
N MET A 1 65.86 11.73 16.35
CA MET A 1 64.88 11.51 15.26
C MET A 1 64.78 10.02 14.94
N ARG A 2 63.90 9.29 15.62
CA ARG A 2 63.42 7.95 15.25
C ARG A 2 61.92 7.94 15.57
N THR A 3 61.20 8.54 14.62
CA THR A 3 59.78 8.38 14.26
C THR A 3 59.13 7.16 14.93
N ILE A 4 58.16 7.30 15.85
CA ILE A 4 56.77 7.69 15.57
C ILE A 4 56.29 7.09 14.24
N LEU A 5 56.23 5.77 14.13
CA LEU A 5 55.60 5.11 12.97
C LEU A 5 55.01 3.74 13.30
N THR A 6 54.47 3.55 14.52
CA THR A 6 53.86 2.27 14.93
C THR A 6 52.41 2.38 15.39
N CYS A 7 51.81 3.59 15.38
CA CYS A 7 50.40 3.79 15.76
C CYS A 7 49.45 4.12 14.58
N LEU A 8 49.91 4.06 13.32
CA LEU A 8 49.10 4.49 12.16
C LEU A 8 48.70 3.37 11.18
N MET A 9 48.83 2.10 11.56
CA MET A 9 48.50 0.94 10.69
C MET A 9 47.43 -0.01 11.26
N VAL A 10 46.61 0.46 12.22
CA VAL A 10 45.49 -0.33 12.79
C VAL A 10 44.12 0.34 12.58
N LEU A 11 44.06 1.51 11.93
CA LEU A 11 42.82 2.29 11.77
C LEU A 11 42.19 2.27 10.36
N LEU A 12 42.60 1.34 9.48
CA LEU A 12 42.00 1.14 8.16
C LEU A 12 41.35 -0.24 7.96
N ALA A 13 41.15 -1.02 9.02
CA ALA A 13 40.22 -2.15 8.99
C ALA A 13 38.77 -1.64 9.13
N VAL A 14 38.32 -0.80 8.19
CA VAL A 14 36.89 -0.62 7.98
C VAL A 14 36.38 -1.96 7.46
N ASN A 15 35.64 -2.68 8.30
CA ASN A 15 35.42 -4.13 8.19
C ASN A 15 34.98 -4.58 6.77
N PRO A 16 35.66 -5.55 6.15
CA PRO A 16 35.25 -6.11 4.86
C PRO A 16 33.81 -6.67 4.88
N LEU A 17 33.31 -7.06 6.06
CA LEU A 17 31.94 -7.54 6.26
C LEU A 17 30.87 -6.47 6.00
N PHE A 18 31.10 -5.20 6.40
CA PHE A 18 30.15 -4.12 6.11
C PHE A 18 30.10 -3.84 4.61
N SER A 19 31.27 -3.80 3.96
CA SER A 19 31.37 -3.64 2.51
C SER A 19 30.63 -4.77 1.76
N GLN A 20 30.69 -6.00 2.28
CA GLN A 20 29.97 -7.14 1.70
C GLN A 20 28.45 -6.99 1.81
N LYS A 21 27.89 -6.71 2.99
CA LYS A 21 26.44 -6.52 3.19
C LYS A 21 25.90 -5.39 2.31
N THR A 22 26.56 -4.22 2.29
CA THR A 22 26.16 -3.08 1.45
C THR A 22 26.12 -3.47 -0.03
N LYS A 23 27.14 -4.20 -0.53
CA LYS A 23 27.17 -4.67 -1.91
C LYS A 23 26.04 -5.67 -2.22
N GLN A 24 25.72 -6.57 -1.29
CA GLN A 24 24.62 -7.53 -1.45
C GLN A 24 23.26 -6.83 -1.49
N LEU A 25 23.04 -5.83 -0.64
CA LEU A 25 21.84 -4.99 -0.64
C LEU A 25 21.71 -4.21 -1.96
N GLU A 26 22.82 -3.65 -2.45
CA GLU A 26 22.86 -2.96 -3.75
C GLU A 26 22.49 -3.89 -4.90
N GLN A 27 23.09 -5.08 -4.95
CA GLN A 27 22.82 -6.07 -6.01
C GLN A 27 21.36 -6.53 -5.98
N LEU A 28 20.81 -6.73 -4.77
CA LEU A 28 19.41 -7.10 -4.60
C LEU A 28 18.49 -6.01 -5.18
N LEU A 29 18.62 -4.76 -4.71
CA LEU A 29 17.74 -3.68 -5.15
C LEU A 29 17.91 -3.35 -6.63
N ALA A 30 19.14 -3.36 -7.14
CA ALA A 30 19.41 -3.16 -8.56
C ALA A 30 18.70 -4.20 -9.44
N ALA A 31 18.59 -5.46 -9.00
CA ALA A 31 17.85 -6.47 -9.75
C ALA A 31 16.34 -6.20 -9.79
N TYR A 32 15.75 -5.68 -8.70
CA TYR A 32 14.35 -5.27 -8.68
C TYR A 32 14.09 -4.01 -9.52
N ASP A 33 14.99 -3.03 -9.49
CA ASP A 33 14.93 -1.84 -10.35
C ASP A 33 15.05 -2.22 -11.84
N GLN A 34 16.02 -3.07 -12.20
CA GLN A 34 16.19 -3.58 -13.57
C GLN A 34 14.98 -4.38 -14.07
N ALA A 35 14.22 -5.00 -13.17
CA ALA A 35 12.97 -5.69 -13.51
C ALA A 35 11.78 -4.73 -13.68
N GLY A 36 11.93 -3.44 -13.35
CA GLY A 36 10.82 -2.49 -13.27
C GLY A 36 9.89 -2.74 -12.08
N GLN A 37 10.37 -3.43 -11.05
CA GLN A 37 9.58 -3.94 -9.92
C GLN A 37 9.96 -3.31 -8.57
N PHE A 38 10.69 -2.20 -8.62
CA PHE A 38 10.90 -1.32 -7.48
C PHE A 38 11.11 0.12 -7.95
N SER A 39 10.34 1.05 -7.39
CA SER A 39 10.60 2.49 -7.45
C SER A 39 10.38 3.05 -6.07
N GLY A 40 11.44 3.59 -5.47
CA GLY A 40 11.45 3.81 -4.02
C GLY A 40 12.83 4.04 -3.43
N THR A 41 12.87 4.08 -2.10
CA THR A 41 14.08 4.25 -1.29
C THR A 41 14.15 3.19 -0.21
N LEU A 42 15.32 2.58 -0.03
CA LEU A 42 15.64 1.68 1.07
C LEU A 42 16.67 2.34 1.98
N LEU A 43 16.43 2.29 3.29
CA LEU A 43 17.41 2.56 4.34
C LEU A 43 17.55 1.32 5.22
N VAL A 44 18.80 0.91 5.47
CA VAL A 44 19.14 -0.13 6.45
C VAL A 44 20.17 0.42 7.44
N ALA A 45 19.89 0.25 8.72
CA ALA A 45 20.81 0.61 9.80
C ALA A 45 21.04 -0.57 10.74
N GLU A 46 22.28 -0.67 11.23
CA GLU A 46 22.68 -1.61 12.29
C GLU A 46 23.31 -0.80 13.43
N LYS A 47 22.84 -1.03 14.66
CA LYS A 47 23.35 -0.39 15.88
C LYS A 47 23.35 1.14 15.85
N GLY A 48 22.30 1.71 15.25
CA GLY A 48 22.15 3.17 15.06
C GLY A 48 22.99 3.77 13.92
N LYS A 49 23.73 2.96 13.15
CA LYS A 49 24.51 3.41 11.99
C LYS A 49 23.84 2.98 10.70
N ILE A 50 23.57 3.92 9.79
CA ILE A 50 23.12 3.63 8.43
C ILE A 50 24.25 2.92 7.68
N ILE A 51 23.98 1.71 7.19
CA ILE A 51 24.93 0.88 6.42
C ILE A 51 24.57 0.81 4.93
N PHE A 52 23.34 1.18 4.59
CA PHE A 52 22.85 1.24 3.22
C PHE A 52 21.70 2.26 3.14
N GLU A 53 21.77 3.14 2.15
CA GLU A 53 20.68 4.04 1.80
C GLU A 53 20.72 4.29 0.29
N LYS A 54 19.69 3.87 -0.44
CA LYS A 54 19.67 4.02 -1.89
C LYS A 54 18.27 4.10 -2.46
N SER A 55 18.15 4.92 -3.50
CA SER A 55 16.93 5.16 -4.25
C SER A 55 17.02 4.67 -5.68
N TYR A 56 15.88 4.22 -6.20
CA TYR A 56 15.71 3.69 -7.55
C TYR A 56 14.37 4.13 -8.16
N GLY A 57 14.22 3.99 -9.47
CA GLY A 57 13.03 4.42 -10.21
C GLY A 57 12.85 5.94 -10.31
N TYR A 58 11.59 6.38 -10.31
CA TYR A 58 11.20 7.77 -10.60
C TYR A 58 10.29 8.31 -9.50
N ARG A 59 10.60 9.51 -9.00
CA ARG A 59 9.65 10.28 -8.18
C ARG A 59 8.60 10.98 -9.05
N ASN A 60 8.95 11.31 -10.30
CA ASN A 60 8.06 11.88 -11.30
C ASN A 60 8.36 11.31 -12.69
N ALA A 61 7.62 10.28 -13.08
CA ALA A 61 7.86 9.53 -14.30
C ALA A 61 7.58 10.31 -15.59
N PRO A 62 6.49 11.11 -15.73
CA PRO A 62 6.27 11.95 -16.90
C PRO A 62 7.41 12.93 -17.18
N LYS A 63 8.02 13.47 -16.12
CA LYS A 63 9.17 14.40 -16.22
C LYS A 63 10.52 13.71 -16.20
N LYS A 64 10.56 12.37 -16.06
CA LYS A 64 11.78 11.56 -15.89
C LYS A 64 12.65 11.98 -14.69
N GLU A 65 12.06 12.59 -13.66
CA GLU A 65 12.79 12.96 -12.45
C GLU A 65 13.00 11.71 -11.59
N LYS A 66 14.26 11.38 -11.34
CA LYS A 66 14.66 10.19 -10.60
C LYS A 66 14.39 10.36 -9.11
N THR A 67 14.12 9.23 -8.47
CA THR A 67 14.04 9.15 -7.02
C THR A 67 15.38 9.51 -6.37
N THR A 68 15.32 10.18 -5.23
CA THR A 68 16.47 10.54 -4.39
C THR A 68 16.25 10.07 -2.95
N ASN A 69 17.32 9.98 -2.15
CA ASN A 69 17.22 9.63 -0.73
C ASN A 69 16.30 10.59 0.05
N ASN A 70 16.19 11.84 -0.42
CA ASN A 70 15.31 12.88 0.13
C ASN A 70 13.86 12.81 -0.38
N SER A 71 13.51 11.83 -1.21
CA SER A 71 12.15 11.74 -1.78
C SER A 71 11.09 11.54 -0.70
N LEU A 72 9.99 12.28 -0.83
CA LEU A 72 8.87 12.28 0.11
C LEU A 72 7.82 11.27 -0.35
N TYR A 73 7.37 10.40 0.55
CA TYR A 73 6.38 9.37 0.26
C TYR A 73 5.24 9.41 1.26
N ARG A 74 4.02 9.11 0.82
CA ARG A 74 2.95 8.74 1.74
C ARG A 74 3.32 7.44 2.47
N ILE A 75 3.19 7.44 3.78
CA ILE A 75 3.54 6.29 4.63
C ILE A 75 2.33 5.50 5.11
N PHE A 76 1.13 5.91 4.71
CA PHE A 76 -0.13 5.22 5.03
C PHE A 76 -0.15 4.70 6.48
N SER A 77 -0.50 3.43 6.69
CA SER A 77 -0.71 2.87 8.02
C SER A 77 0.51 2.89 8.95
N THR A 78 1.73 3.15 8.48
CA THR A 78 2.86 3.48 9.37
C THR A 78 2.56 4.72 10.25
N THR A 79 1.66 5.61 9.81
CA THR A 79 1.10 6.72 10.60
C THR A 79 0.58 6.28 11.97
N LYS A 80 0.04 5.07 12.08
CA LYS A 80 -0.52 4.54 13.34
C LYS A 80 0.49 4.51 14.47
N MET A 81 1.77 4.30 14.16
CA MET A 81 2.84 4.36 15.17
C MET A 81 2.99 5.75 15.76
N PHE A 82 2.79 6.80 14.97
CA PHE A 82 2.81 8.20 15.44
C PHE A 82 1.59 8.51 16.31
N THR A 83 0.39 8.09 15.87
CA THR A 83 -0.84 8.21 16.68
C THR A 83 -0.70 7.50 18.02
N ALA A 84 -0.22 6.26 18.02
CA ALA A 84 0.00 5.48 19.22
C ALA A 84 1.03 6.13 20.15
N THR A 85 2.12 6.66 19.59
CA THR A 85 3.14 7.38 20.34
C THR A 85 2.56 8.61 21.06
N VAL A 86 1.72 9.40 20.40
CA VAL A 86 1.06 10.55 21.06
C VAL A 86 0.07 10.11 22.13
N ILE A 87 -0.75 9.09 21.89
CA ILE A 87 -1.67 8.56 22.94
C ILE A 87 -0.89 8.08 24.16
N LEU A 88 0.19 7.33 23.95
CA LEU A 88 1.05 6.85 25.02
C LEU A 88 1.76 8.01 25.75
N LYS A 89 2.14 9.07 25.03
CA LYS A 89 2.71 10.26 25.65
C LYS A 89 1.68 10.99 26.52
N LEU A 90 0.44 11.09 26.07
CA LEU A 90 -0.65 11.66 26.85
C LEU A 90 -0.99 10.81 28.09
N GLU A 91 -0.82 9.48 28.04
CA GLU A 91 -0.87 8.62 29.22
C GLU A 91 0.24 8.98 30.22
N GLU A 92 1.50 9.13 29.77
CA GLU A 92 2.62 9.52 30.65
C GLU A 92 2.41 10.87 31.33
N GLU A 93 1.73 11.79 30.65
CA GLU A 93 1.37 13.12 31.16
C GLU A 93 0.14 13.08 32.09
N GLY A 94 -0.49 11.92 32.29
CA GLY A 94 -1.69 11.75 33.11
C GLY A 94 -2.95 12.40 32.51
N LYS A 95 -2.91 12.79 31.23
CA LYS A 95 -4.02 13.45 30.52
C LYS A 95 -5.10 12.47 30.08
N LEU A 96 -4.74 11.20 29.91
CA LEU A 96 -5.65 10.09 29.66
C LEU A 96 -5.12 8.81 30.31
N SER A 97 -5.93 7.77 30.35
CA SER A 97 -5.53 6.41 30.72
C SER A 97 -5.82 5.45 29.57
N LEU A 98 -4.94 4.47 29.34
CA LEU A 98 -5.21 3.39 28.39
C LEU A 98 -6.47 2.58 28.74
N ASN A 99 -6.88 2.60 30.02
CA ASN A 99 -8.10 1.95 30.50
C ASN A 99 -9.34 2.85 30.44
N ASP A 100 -9.20 4.12 30.04
CA ASP A 100 -10.35 4.99 29.86
C ASP A 100 -11.32 4.37 28.86
N LYS A 101 -12.60 4.45 29.19
CA LYS A 101 -13.67 3.98 28.32
C LYS A 101 -13.90 4.97 27.18
N LEU A 102 -14.29 4.47 26.01
CA LEU A 102 -14.62 5.32 24.87
C LEU A 102 -15.77 6.27 25.21
N SER A 103 -16.72 5.85 26.05
CA SER A 103 -17.82 6.67 26.56
C SER A 103 -17.39 7.91 27.32
N LYS A 104 -16.17 7.94 27.90
CA LYS A 104 -15.59 9.14 28.53
C LYS A 104 -15.46 10.28 27.53
N TYR A 105 -15.12 9.96 26.28
CA TYR A 105 -14.91 10.94 25.19
C TYR A 105 -16.12 11.08 24.28
N TYR A 106 -16.91 10.00 24.14
CA TYR A 106 -18.11 9.93 23.32
C TYR A 106 -19.24 9.22 24.09
N PRO A 107 -19.95 9.92 24.99
CA PRO A 107 -20.95 9.30 25.88
C PRO A 107 -22.11 8.60 25.18
N LYS A 108 -22.39 8.97 23.93
CA LYS A 108 -23.47 8.38 23.12
C LYS A 108 -23.01 7.24 22.21
N PHE A 109 -21.73 6.87 22.25
CA PHE A 109 -21.20 5.80 21.41
C PHE A 109 -21.76 4.45 21.88
N PRO A 110 -22.43 3.66 21.02
CA PRO A 110 -22.99 2.38 21.43
C PRO A 110 -21.94 1.42 21.98
N LYS A 111 -22.20 0.87 23.17
CA LYS A 111 -21.26 0.02 23.91
C LYS A 111 -19.92 0.71 24.24
N GLY A 112 -19.86 2.05 24.23
CA GLY A 112 -18.64 2.82 24.54
C GLY A 112 -18.02 2.50 25.91
N ASP A 113 -18.83 2.10 26.90
CA ASP A 113 -18.36 1.67 28.23
C ASP A 113 -17.60 0.34 28.22
N SER A 114 -17.73 -0.45 27.14
CA SER A 114 -17.04 -1.73 26.98
C SER A 114 -15.71 -1.62 26.23
N ILE A 115 -15.47 -0.50 25.53
CA ILE A 115 -14.29 -0.29 24.68
C ILE A 115 -13.30 0.61 25.43
N THR A 116 -12.04 0.20 25.50
CA THR A 116 -10.96 1.03 26.08
C THR A 116 -10.07 1.65 25.00
N ILE A 117 -9.29 2.67 25.37
CA ILE A 117 -8.24 3.22 24.49
C ILE A 117 -7.23 2.13 24.09
N ALA A 118 -6.84 1.24 25.01
CA ALA A 118 -6.00 0.09 24.69
C ALA A 118 -6.62 -0.82 23.62
N ASN A 119 -7.95 -1.01 23.63
CA ASN A 119 -8.62 -1.80 22.59
C ASN A 119 -8.52 -1.15 21.20
N LEU A 120 -8.62 0.19 21.13
CA LEU A 120 -8.47 0.91 19.87
C LEU A 120 -7.03 0.80 19.32
N LEU A 121 -6.03 1.00 20.18
CA LEU A 121 -4.62 0.93 19.80
C LEU A 121 -4.20 -0.47 19.33
N SER A 122 -4.75 -1.52 19.95
CA SER A 122 -4.40 -2.91 19.70
C SER A 122 -5.27 -3.61 18.66
N HIS A 123 -6.21 -2.91 18.03
CA HIS A 123 -7.20 -3.52 17.10
C HIS A 123 -8.04 -4.63 17.74
N THR A 124 -8.40 -4.46 19.01
CA THR A 124 -9.24 -5.41 19.77
C THR A 124 -10.58 -4.82 20.20
N SER A 125 -11.02 -3.71 19.57
CA SER A 125 -12.25 -3.01 19.93
C SER A 125 -13.53 -3.66 19.41
N GLY A 126 -13.43 -4.45 18.33
CA GLY A 126 -14.59 -4.94 17.58
C GLY A 126 -15.30 -3.87 16.76
N ILE A 127 -14.74 -2.65 16.64
CA ILE A 127 -15.31 -1.60 15.77
C ILE A 127 -14.99 -1.96 14.31
N PRO A 128 -16.01 -2.04 13.43
CA PRO A 128 -15.81 -2.40 12.03
C PRO A 128 -14.84 -1.45 11.31
N ASN A 129 -14.06 -2.00 10.38
CA ASN A 129 -13.14 -1.22 9.56
C ASN A 129 -13.86 -0.59 8.37
N ASP A 130 -14.57 0.51 8.63
CA ASP A 130 -15.33 1.25 7.63
C ASP A 130 -14.86 2.71 7.59
N THR A 131 -14.00 3.00 6.62
CA THR A 131 -13.42 4.32 6.41
C THR A 131 -13.66 4.81 4.99
N ALA A 132 -14.87 4.60 4.45
CA ALA A 132 -15.22 5.21 3.18
C ALA A 132 -15.05 6.74 3.25
N SER A 133 -14.50 7.33 2.19
CA SER A 133 -14.04 8.72 2.21
C SER A 133 -15.16 9.73 2.51
N GLU A 134 -16.36 9.44 2.02
CA GLU A 134 -17.59 10.21 2.21
C GLU A 134 -18.05 10.23 3.67
N ASN A 135 -17.74 9.17 4.42
CA ASN A 135 -18.11 9.04 5.83
C ASN A 135 -17.00 9.51 6.78
N THR A 136 -15.84 9.93 6.24
CA THR A 136 -14.64 10.26 7.03
C THR A 136 -14.16 11.70 6.82
N VAL A 137 -15.05 12.57 6.35
CA VAL A 137 -14.75 13.98 6.03
C VAL A 137 -14.45 14.82 7.28
N ASP A 138 -15.11 14.54 8.40
CA ASP A 138 -14.94 15.23 9.69
C ASP A 138 -15.36 14.32 10.86
N GLU A 139 -15.08 14.78 12.08
CA GLU A 139 -15.38 14.03 13.31
C GLU A 139 -16.86 13.73 13.48
N GLU A 140 -17.75 14.71 13.26
CA GLU A 140 -19.17 14.56 13.52
C GLU A 140 -19.79 13.53 12.56
N THR A 141 -19.49 13.68 11.27
CA THR A 141 -19.96 12.79 10.21
C THR A 141 -19.47 11.36 10.46
N PHE A 142 -18.18 11.20 10.76
CA PHE A 142 -17.59 9.88 11.02
C PHE A 142 -18.16 9.23 12.28
N MET A 143 -18.21 9.96 13.40
CA MET A 143 -18.71 9.42 14.66
C MET A 143 -20.19 9.04 14.56
N LYS A 144 -21.00 9.84 13.85
CA LYS A 144 -22.40 9.52 13.56
C LYS A 144 -22.52 8.24 12.74
N PHE A 145 -21.75 8.11 11.67
CA PHE A 145 -21.75 6.95 10.78
C PHE A 145 -21.32 5.67 11.50
N ILE A 146 -20.13 5.67 12.10
CA ILE A 146 -19.55 4.46 12.69
C ILE A 146 -20.35 3.98 13.90
N SER A 147 -21.01 4.89 14.63
CA SER A 147 -21.90 4.55 15.74
C SER A 147 -23.17 3.80 15.30
N THR A 148 -23.54 3.83 14.01
CA THR A 148 -24.69 3.04 13.52
C THR A 148 -24.36 1.57 13.30
N LYS A 149 -23.07 1.22 13.26
CA LYS A 149 -22.62 -0.13 12.96
C LYS A 149 -22.55 -0.98 14.25
N PRO A 150 -23.03 -2.24 14.24
CA PRO A 150 -22.78 -3.14 15.35
C PRO A 150 -21.27 -3.44 15.46
N LEU A 151 -20.81 -3.79 16.66
CA LEU A 151 -19.47 -4.35 16.80
C LEU A 151 -19.41 -5.75 16.17
N ASP A 152 -18.33 -6.05 15.44
CA ASP A 152 -18.09 -7.35 14.82
C ASP A 152 -17.82 -8.45 15.86
N PHE A 153 -17.30 -8.06 17.03
CA PHE A 153 -17.11 -8.91 18.19
C PHE A 153 -17.06 -8.10 19.49
N SER A 154 -17.16 -8.78 20.63
CA SER A 154 -17.02 -8.11 21.94
C SER A 154 -15.59 -7.60 22.15
N PRO A 155 -15.39 -6.38 22.69
CA PRO A 155 -14.06 -5.82 22.90
C PRO A 155 -13.16 -6.75 23.72
N GLY A 156 -11.89 -6.86 23.31
CA GLY A 156 -10.87 -7.70 23.93
C GLY A 156 -11.02 -9.20 23.67
N LYS A 157 -11.90 -9.65 22.76
CA LYS A 157 -12.07 -11.08 22.46
C LYS A 157 -11.33 -11.57 21.23
N LYS A 158 -11.09 -10.70 20.25
CA LYS A 158 -10.39 -11.02 19.00
C LYS A 158 -9.54 -9.83 18.57
N TRP A 159 -8.59 -10.10 17.70
CA TRP A 159 -7.89 -9.08 16.94
C TRP A 159 -8.55 -8.96 15.57
N ASP A 160 -8.87 -7.74 15.15
CA ASP A 160 -9.28 -7.44 13.79
C ASP A 160 -8.94 -5.98 13.45
N TYR A 161 -8.19 -5.81 12.37
CA TYR A 161 -7.58 -4.53 12.01
C TYR A 161 -8.64 -3.46 11.70
N SER A 162 -8.58 -2.31 12.37
CA SER A 162 -9.57 -1.24 12.22
C SER A 162 -8.93 0.13 12.06
N ASN A 163 -9.02 0.70 10.84
CA ASN A 163 -8.69 2.10 10.63
C ASN A 163 -9.66 3.01 11.39
N SER A 164 -10.94 2.61 11.49
CA SER A 164 -11.96 3.34 12.24
C SER A 164 -11.57 3.54 13.71
N GLY A 165 -10.94 2.54 14.33
CA GLY A 165 -10.37 2.69 15.67
C GLY A 165 -9.31 3.79 15.78
N TYR A 166 -8.45 3.93 14.75
CA TYR A 166 -7.42 4.96 14.70
C TYR A 166 -7.95 6.35 14.36
N TYR A 167 -9.03 6.45 13.58
CA TYR A 167 -9.77 7.70 13.44
C TYR A 167 -10.25 8.23 14.79
N ILE A 168 -10.88 7.36 15.59
CA ILE A 168 -11.34 7.70 16.93
C ILE A 168 -10.16 8.16 17.80
N LEU A 169 -9.02 7.47 17.76
CA LEU A 169 -7.81 7.89 18.50
C LEU A 169 -7.32 9.28 18.07
N GLY A 170 -7.35 9.60 16.77
CA GLY A 170 -7.00 10.93 16.26
C GLY A 170 -7.89 12.03 16.83
N TYR A 171 -9.21 11.79 16.89
CA TYR A 171 -10.13 12.75 17.49
C TYR A 171 -10.01 12.83 19.02
N ILE A 172 -9.69 11.72 19.70
CA ILE A 172 -9.38 11.74 21.13
C ILE A 172 -8.13 12.58 21.42
N ILE A 173 -7.07 12.47 20.59
CA ILE A 173 -5.89 13.36 20.69
C ILE A 173 -6.35 14.81 20.59
N LYS A 174 -7.18 15.16 19.61
CA LYS A 174 -7.70 16.53 19.45
C LYS A 174 -8.48 16.99 20.69
N LYS A 175 -9.38 16.17 21.24
CA LYS A 175 -10.15 16.51 22.46
C LYS A 175 -9.27 16.70 23.69
N VAL A 176 -8.28 15.84 23.88
CA VAL A 176 -7.42 15.85 25.07
C VAL A 176 -6.39 16.98 25.02
N THR A 177 -5.86 17.29 23.83
CA THR A 177 -4.84 18.33 23.65
C THR A 177 -5.42 19.72 23.39
N GLY A 178 -6.65 19.81 22.88
CA GLY A 178 -7.28 21.06 22.45
C GLY A 178 -6.75 21.63 21.13
N VAL A 179 -5.87 20.90 20.42
CA VAL A 179 -5.32 21.30 19.12
C VAL A 179 -5.64 20.27 18.04
N ASP A 180 -5.57 20.68 16.77
CA ASP A 180 -5.77 19.75 15.66
C ASP A 180 -4.74 18.61 15.66
N TYR A 181 -5.13 17.46 15.12
CA TYR A 181 -4.35 16.23 15.18
C TYR A 181 -2.96 16.37 14.55
N ASP A 182 -2.85 17.00 13.38
CA ASP A 182 -1.58 17.24 12.71
C ASP A 182 -0.65 18.12 13.56
N LYS A 183 -1.18 19.14 14.25
CA LYS A 183 -0.46 19.99 15.20
C LYS A 183 -0.05 19.27 16.48
N ALA A 184 -0.86 18.32 16.95
CA ALA A 184 -0.45 17.45 18.04
C ALA A 184 0.73 16.56 17.63
N ILE A 185 0.66 15.87 16.48
CA ILE A 185 1.80 15.06 15.99
C ILE A 185 3.06 15.93 15.79
N GLU A 186 2.91 17.12 15.19
CA GLU A 186 4.01 18.07 14.96
C GLU A 186 4.71 18.46 16.26
N SER A 187 3.95 18.80 17.31
CA SER A 187 4.49 19.28 18.59
C SER A 187 5.06 18.16 19.45
N TYR A 188 4.41 17.00 19.50
CA TYR A 188 4.80 15.89 20.35
C TYR A 188 5.92 15.02 19.76
N ILE A 189 6.06 14.96 18.43
CA ILE A 189 7.01 14.05 17.77
C ILE A 189 7.93 14.81 16.80
N LEU A 190 7.37 15.47 15.79
CA LEU A 190 8.16 15.89 14.63
C LEU A 190 9.19 16.97 14.99
N LYS A 191 8.78 18.00 15.74
CA LYS A 191 9.68 19.06 16.22
C LYS A 191 10.76 18.54 17.18
N PRO A 192 10.43 17.79 18.25
CA PRO A 192 11.44 17.21 19.14
C PRO A 192 12.48 16.34 18.43
N LEU A 193 12.07 15.62 17.37
CA LEU A 193 12.94 14.74 16.60
C LEU A 193 13.56 15.38 15.36
N GLN A 194 13.27 16.66 15.09
CA GLN A 194 13.73 17.38 13.90
C GLN A 194 13.39 16.64 12.59
N MET A 195 12.17 16.12 12.51
CA MET A 195 11.62 15.44 11.34
C MET A 195 11.01 16.46 10.38
N ASN A 196 11.86 17.27 9.74
CA ASN A 196 11.47 18.43 8.95
C ASN A 196 10.85 18.08 7.58
N HIS A 197 10.93 16.82 7.16
CA HIS A 197 10.41 16.30 5.89
C HIS A 197 9.28 15.29 6.11
N THR A 198 8.60 15.40 7.26
CA THR A 198 7.47 14.57 7.65
C THR A 198 6.28 15.46 7.97
N GLY A 199 5.08 15.07 7.55
CA GLY A 199 3.90 15.86 7.84
C GLY A 199 2.62 15.33 7.21
N PHE A 200 1.69 16.25 7.00
CA PHE A 200 0.32 16.05 6.51
C PHE A 200 0.05 16.98 5.32
N HIS A 201 -1.12 16.88 4.69
CA HIS A 201 -1.52 17.68 3.52
C HIS A 201 -0.65 17.43 2.30
N PHE A 202 -0.31 16.15 2.03
CA PHE A 202 0.66 15.78 1.00
C PHE A 202 0.32 16.32 -0.40
N ASN A 203 -0.98 16.51 -0.70
CA ASN A 203 -1.40 17.12 -1.96
C ASN A 203 -0.85 18.55 -2.15
N ASN A 204 -0.69 19.30 -1.06
CA ASN A 204 -0.26 20.70 -1.04
C ASN A 204 1.26 20.86 -0.94
N VAL A 205 2.00 19.77 -0.74
CA VAL A 205 3.47 19.79 -0.73
C VAL A 205 3.97 20.21 -2.12
N THR A 206 4.81 21.26 -2.13
CA THR A 206 5.46 21.84 -3.31
C THR A 206 6.94 21.47 -3.45
N ASP A 207 7.48 20.72 -2.49
CA ASP A 207 8.86 20.22 -2.54
C ASP A 207 9.12 19.41 -3.82
N GLU A 208 10.23 19.69 -4.50
CA GLU A 208 10.63 19.02 -5.73
C GLU A 208 10.97 17.53 -5.53
N ASN A 209 11.22 17.10 -4.29
CA ASN A 209 11.45 15.71 -3.91
C ASN A 209 10.15 14.93 -3.67
N LYS A 210 8.98 15.55 -3.83
CA LYS A 210 7.69 14.86 -3.77
C LYS A 210 7.63 13.71 -4.79
N ALA A 211 7.45 12.48 -4.29
CA ALA A 211 7.18 11.33 -5.15
C ALA A 211 5.68 11.24 -5.45
N PHE A 212 5.33 11.18 -6.73
CA PHE A 212 3.98 10.89 -7.20
C PHE A 212 3.75 9.37 -7.18
N GLY A 213 2.57 8.94 -6.79
CA GLY A 213 2.22 7.53 -6.62
C GLY A 213 1.64 6.97 -7.92
N TYR A 214 2.07 5.78 -8.30
CA TYR A 214 1.71 5.18 -9.58
C TYR A 214 1.03 3.83 -9.41
N GLU A 215 -0.11 3.61 -10.10
CA GLU A 215 -0.70 2.27 -10.21
C GLU A 215 0.05 1.42 -11.24
N PHE A 216 0.65 2.06 -12.24
CA PHE A 216 1.57 1.46 -13.19
C PHE A 216 2.79 2.37 -13.40
N LEU A 217 3.99 1.79 -13.38
CA LEU A 217 5.23 2.52 -13.59
C LEU A 217 6.23 1.67 -14.40
N SER A 218 6.84 2.30 -15.39
CA SER A 218 7.95 1.77 -16.17
C SER A 218 8.84 2.91 -16.68
N ASP A 219 9.91 2.56 -17.39
CA ASP A 219 10.79 3.55 -18.02
C ASP A 219 10.11 4.38 -19.11
N ASN A 220 9.04 3.88 -19.75
CA ASN A 220 8.41 4.55 -20.90
C ASN A 220 7.02 5.09 -20.55
N THR A 221 6.20 4.29 -19.86
CA THR A 221 4.81 4.63 -19.52
C THR A 221 4.58 4.64 -18.01
N SER A 222 3.67 5.50 -17.57
CA SER A 222 3.20 5.59 -16.19
C SER A 222 1.71 5.96 -16.14
N ASN A 223 1.00 5.49 -15.12
CA ASN A 223 -0.31 6.01 -14.71
C ASN A 223 -0.33 6.35 -13.23
N GLU A 224 -0.71 7.59 -12.91
CA GLU A 224 -0.80 8.05 -11.52
C GLU A 224 -1.95 7.32 -10.83
N ALA A 225 -1.72 6.85 -9.61
CA ALA A 225 -2.75 6.23 -8.80
C ALA A 225 -3.77 7.27 -8.28
N LEU A 226 -4.85 6.81 -7.65
CA LEU A 226 -5.83 7.67 -7.00
C LEU A 226 -5.15 8.68 -6.06
N ARG A 227 -5.45 9.97 -6.26
CA ARG A 227 -5.09 11.03 -5.33
C ARG A 227 -6.28 11.38 -4.45
N PHE A 228 -6.24 11.01 -3.17
CA PHE A 228 -7.29 11.41 -2.23
C PHE A 228 -7.52 12.92 -2.24
N LYS A 229 -8.78 13.35 -2.09
CA LYS A 229 -9.20 14.77 -2.02
C LYS A 229 -8.66 15.48 -0.79
N THR A 230 -8.62 14.76 0.33
CA THR A 230 -8.24 15.23 1.65
C THR A 230 -7.07 14.40 2.18
N ASP A 231 -6.67 14.67 3.43
CA ASP A 231 -5.78 13.82 4.21
C ASP A 231 -6.47 12.54 4.69
N HIS A 232 -7.02 11.77 3.75
CA HIS A 232 -7.52 10.43 4.01
C HIS A 232 -6.36 9.42 3.94
N PRO A 233 -6.24 8.43 4.86
CA PRO A 233 -7.16 8.07 5.94
C PRO A 233 -6.81 8.69 7.32
N PHE A 234 -6.62 10.01 7.41
CA PHE A 234 -6.42 10.79 8.64
C PHE A 234 -5.39 10.18 9.61
N ALA A 235 -5.70 10.05 10.91
CA ALA A 235 -4.85 9.44 11.91
C ALA A 235 -4.55 7.96 11.66
N ALA A 236 -5.28 7.30 10.77
CA ALA A 236 -4.95 5.94 10.36
C ALA A 236 -3.90 5.90 9.26
N GLY A 237 -3.61 6.98 8.51
CA GLY A 237 -2.67 6.90 7.40
C GLY A 237 -2.35 8.14 6.55
N ALA A 238 -2.63 9.35 6.99
CA ALA A 238 -2.45 10.54 6.15
C ALA A 238 -1.02 11.07 6.05
N MET A 239 -0.08 10.56 6.84
CA MET A 239 1.27 11.14 6.88
C MET A 239 2.07 10.84 5.61
N TYR A 240 2.99 11.76 5.31
CA TYR A 240 4.14 11.51 4.45
C TYR A 240 5.45 11.67 5.22
N SER A 241 6.54 11.09 4.72
CA SER A 241 7.87 11.16 5.34
C SER A 241 8.99 10.86 4.34
N THR A 242 10.24 10.95 4.79
CA THR A 242 11.45 10.38 4.16
C THR A 242 11.96 9.19 4.98
N VAL A 243 12.82 8.37 4.38
CA VAL A 243 13.42 7.23 5.11
C VAL A 243 14.30 7.72 6.28
N GLU A 244 14.99 8.85 6.12
CA GLU A 244 15.82 9.44 7.17
C GLU A 244 15.00 9.96 8.35
N ASP A 245 13.90 10.66 8.09
CA ASP A 245 13.05 11.15 9.17
C ASP A 245 12.41 9.98 9.93
N LEU A 246 11.92 8.96 9.23
CA LEU A 246 11.41 7.77 9.91
C LEU A 246 12.53 7.02 10.68
N PHE A 247 13.78 7.09 10.22
CA PHE A 247 14.92 6.58 10.97
C PHE A 247 15.15 7.36 12.29
N LYS A 248 14.97 8.69 12.30
CA LYS A 248 14.99 9.50 13.54
C LYS A 248 13.86 9.08 14.50
N PHE A 249 12.66 8.83 13.97
CA PHE A 249 11.55 8.29 14.76
C PHE A 249 11.90 6.94 15.38
N ASN A 250 12.51 6.05 14.60
CA ASN A 250 13.03 4.77 15.08
C ASN A 250 14.06 4.93 16.22
N GLU A 251 15.03 5.83 16.08
CA GLU A 251 16.06 6.02 17.09
C GLU A 251 15.50 6.61 18.39
N SER A 252 14.37 7.33 18.33
CA SER A 252 13.68 7.85 19.50
C SER A 252 13.21 6.76 20.49
N PHE A 253 12.93 5.54 20.00
CA PHE A 253 12.60 4.39 20.84
C PHE A 253 13.80 3.86 21.62
N LYS A 254 15.00 4.03 21.09
CA LYS A 254 16.24 3.61 21.76
C LYS A 254 16.72 4.66 22.76
N SER A 255 16.66 5.93 22.37
CA SER A 255 17.09 7.05 23.21
C SER A 255 16.05 7.44 24.27
N ASN A 256 14.81 6.92 24.18
CA ASN A 256 13.67 7.30 25.02
C ASN A 256 13.38 8.82 24.95
N THR A 257 13.61 9.44 23.78
CA THR A 257 13.48 10.90 23.62
C THR A 257 12.03 11.36 23.76
N ILE A 258 11.06 10.55 23.30
CA ILE A 258 9.63 10.90 23.31
C ILE A 258 8.89 10.18 24.45
N LEU A 259 9.05 8.85 24.50
CA LEU A 259 8.42 7.97 25.48
C LEU A 259 9.48 7.39 26.41
N LYS A 260 9.08 7.12 27.66
CA LYS A 260 9.89 6.39 28.63
C LYS A 260 10.03 4.92 28.22
N LYS A 261 11.11 4.29 28.70
CA LYS A 261 11.43 2.89 28.41
C LYS A 261 10.29 1.93 28.77
N GLU A 262 9.62 2.17 29.89
CA GLU A 262 8.50 1.35 30.36
C GLU A 262 7.30 1.45 29.40
N THR A 263 7.01 2.65 28.91
CA THR A 263 5.93 2.92 27.96
C THR A 263 6.23 2.29 26.59
N ILE A 264 7.48 2.35 26.13
CA ILE A 264 7.92 1.65 24.91
C ILE A 264 7.79 0.13 25.09
N GLY A 265 8.12 -0.39 26.29
CA GLY A 265 7.88 -1.79 26.64
C GLY A 265 6.41 -2.19 26.51
N LYS A 266 5.48 -1.36 26.98
CA LYS A 266 4.03 -1.57 26.77
C LYS A 266 3.67 -1.55 25.28
N MET A 267 4.19 -0.59 24.52
CA MET A 267 3.91 -0.43 23.08
C MET A 267 4.20 -1.72 22.29
N PHE A 268 5.29 -2.40 22.64
CA PHE A 268 5.77 -3.61 21.96
C PHE A 268 5.43 -4.91 22.72
N THR A 269 4.43 -4.87 23.58
CA THR A 269 3.83 -6.05 24.22
C THR A 269 2.55 -6.43 23.49
N THR A 270 2.44 -7.69 23.07
CA THR A 270 1.32 -8.22 22.30
C THR A 270 0.05 -8.29 23.13
N TYR A 271 -1.08 -7.91 22.53
CA TYR A 271 -2.40 -8.14 23.10
C TYR A 271 -2.96 -9.48 22.63
N LEU A 272 -3.74 -10.15 23.50
CA LEU A 272 -4.37 -11.45 23.23
C LEU A 272 -3.39 -12.58 22.83
N ASN A 273 -2.10 -12.44 23.18
CA ASN A 273 -1.02 -13.29 22.67
C ASN A 273 -1.00 -13.39 21.12
N ASP A 274 -1.48 -12.35 20.46
CA ASP A 274 -1.52 -12.20 19.01
C ASP A 274 -0.25 -11.47 18.52
N HIS A 275 -0.21 -11.05 17.25
CA HIS A 275 0.95 -10.44 16.59
C HIS A 275 0.98 -8.91 16.65
N TYR A 276 0.22 -8.27 17.54
CA TYR A 276 0.04 -6.81 17.56
C TYR A 276 0.03 -6.22 18.98
N GLY A 277 0.80 -5.13 19.16
CA GLY A 277 0.88 -4.36 20.40
C GLY A 277 0.03 -3.09 20.34
N LEU A 278 0.50 -2.00 20.96
CA LEU A 278 -0.19 -0.71 20.90
C LEU A 278 0.31 0.10 19.70
N GLY A 279 -0.28 -0.17 18.53
CA GLY A 279 0.04 0.51 17.28
C GLY A 279 1.30 0.03 16.57
N SER A 280 1.79 -1.15 16.92
CA SER A 280 2.89 -1.80 16.21
C SER A 280 2.63 -3.29 16.09
N THR A 281 2.93 -3.86 14.92
CA THR A 281 3.06 -5.29 14.77
C THR A 281 4.25 -5.78 15.59
N VAL A 282 4.10 -6.91 16.29
CA VAL A 282 5.15 -7.54 17.09
C VAL A 282 5.23 -9.00 16.68
N LEU A 283 6.26 -9.35 15.93
CA LEU A 283 6.51 -10.70 15.41
C LEU A 283 7.78 -11.27 16.03
N THR A 284 7.84 -12.60 16.09
CA THR A 284 9.09 -13.31 16.37
C THR A 284 9.63 -13.85 15.06
N VAL A 285 10.80 -13.38 14.64
CA VAL A 285 11.52 -13.85 13.44
C VAL A 285 12.85 -14.41 13.92
N ASP A 286 13.09 -15.70 13.68
CA ASP A 286 14.30 -16.40 14.12
C ASP A 286 14.60 -16.28 15.62
N GLY A 287 13.55 -16.30 16.45
CA GLY A 287 13.66 -16.16 17.90
C GLY A 287 13.91 -14.74 18.39
N LYS A 288 13.84 -13.73 17.51
CA LYS A 288 14.05 -12.31 17.83
C LYS A 288 12.79 -11.50 17.59
N LYS A 289 12.55 -10.49 18.43
CA LYS A 289 11.39 -9.62 18.34
C LYS A 289 11.59 -8.57 17.24
N ARG A 290 10.80 -8.69 16.19
CA ARG A 290 10.65 -7.68 15.13
C ARG A 290 9.40 -6.86 15.40
N ILE A 291 9.58 -5.56 15.60
CA ILE A 291 8.49 -4.59 15.69
C ILE A 291 8.41 -3.77 14.41
N GLY A 292 7.29 -3.09 14.20
CA GLY A 292 7.13 -2.23 13.03
C GLY A 292 5.70 -1.95 12.66
N HIS A 293 5.52 -1.40 11.45
CA HIS A 293 4.21 -1.27 10.83
C HIS A 293 4.34 -1.03 9.31
N ASP A 294 3.47 -1.69 8.57
CA ASP A 294 3.36 -1.53 7.11
C ASP A 294 2.33 -0.48 6.72
N GLY A 295 2.56 0.23 5.64
CA GLY A 295 1.59 1.12 5.01
C GLY A 295 1.38 0.77 3.55
N GLY A 296 0.14 0.88 3.11
CA GLY A 296 -0.25 0.66 1.73
C GLY A 296 -1.51 1.43 1.40
N GLY A 297 -1.54 1.96 0.19
CA GLY A 297 -2.66 2.66 -0.40
C GLY A 297 -2.29 3.01 -1.85
N PRO A 298 -3.18 3.71 -2.58
CA PRO A 298 -3.02 3.92 -4.01
C PRO A 298 -1.63 4.48 -4.36
N GLY A 299 -0.85 3.70 -5.09
CA GLY A 299 0.47 4.08 -5.58
C GLY A 299 1.58 4.23 -4.54
N TYR A 300 1.41 3.85 -3.27
CA TYR A 300 2.53 3.85 -2.31
C TYR A 300 2.57 2.63 -1.40
N ARG A 301 3.78 2.24 -1.01
CA ARG A 301 4.05 1.27 0.06
C ARG A 301 5.07 1.83 1.01
N SER A 302 4.87 1.60 2.30
CA SER A 302 5.88 1.81 3.34
C SER A 302 6.05 0.54 4.15
N ARG A 303 7.28 0.23 4.50
CA ARG A 303 7.65 -0.86 5.40
C ARG A 303 8.62 -0.28 6.40
N TYR A 304 8.31 -0.40 7.68
CA TYR A 304 9.24 -0.05 8.76
C TYR A 304 9.30 -1.22 9.72
N TYR A 305 10.51 -1.74 9.91
CA TYR A 305 10.77 -2.81 10.85
C TYR A 305 12.02 -2.54 11.66
N ARG A 306 11.96 -2.90 12.94
CA ARG A 306 13.10 -2.90 13.85
C ARG A 306 13.22 -4.26 14.53
N VAL A 307 14.39 -4.89 14.45
CA VAL A 307 14.71 -6.07 15.26
C VAL A 307 15.38 -5.60 16.55
N LEU A 308 14.71 -5.80 17.68
CA LEU A 308 15.09 -5.15 18.94
C LEU A 308 16.41 -5.70 19.49
N GLU A 309 16.61 -7.01 19.43
CA GLU A 309 17.75 -7.69 20.03
C GLU A 309 19.08 -7.37 19.32
N ASP A 310 19.04 -7.15 18.01
CA ASP A 310 20.24 -6.84 17.21
C ASP A 310 20.40 -5.35 16.86
N ASP A 311 19.41 -4.53 17.22
CA ASP A 311 19.35 -3.10 16.87
C ASP A 311 19.46 -2.87 15.35
N ILE A 312 18.63 -3.60 14.59
CA ILE A 312 18.53 -3.48 13.13
C ILE A 312 17.28 -2.69 12.79
N CYS A 313 17.40 -1.72 11.88
CA CYS A 313 16.28 -0.97 11.32
C CYS A 313 16.26 -1.13 9.80
N ILE A 314 15.08 -1.43 9.25
CA ILE A 314 14.81 -1.56 7.82
C ILE A 314 13.63 -0.65 7.49
N ILE A 315 13.84 0.29 6.56
CA ILE A 315 12.80 1.20 6.06
C ILE A 315 12.78 1.11 4.54
N VAL A 316 11.63 0.71 3.98
CA VAL A 316 11.41 0.65 2.53
C VAL A 316 10.20 1.50 2.18
N PHE A 317 10.41 2.55 1.40
CA PHE A 317 9.33 3.32 0.80
C PHE A 317 9.29 3.08 -0.70
N SER A 318 8.09 3.06 -1.27
CA SER A 318 7.85 2.93 -2.70
C SER A 318 6.68 3.79 -3.14
N ASN A 319 6.75 4.30 -4.37
CA ASN A 319 5.70 5.05 -5.05
C ASN A 319 5.10 4.29 -6.25
N SER A 320 5.06 2.96 -6.20
CA SER A 320 4.42 2.14 -7.23
C SER A 320 3.68 0.94 -6.64
N ASP A 321 2.43 0.71 -7.09
CA ASP A 321 1.65 -0.47 -6.70
C ASP A 321 2.24 -1.79 -7.21
N LEU A 322 3.11 -1.74 -8.24
CA LEU A 322 3.81 -2.90 -8.78
C LEU A 322 5.12 -3.22 -8.05
N SER A 323 5.50 -2.43 -7.04
CA SER A 323 6.75 -2.68 -6.31
C SER A 323 6.63 -3.87 -5.36
N HIS A 324 7.63 -4.75 -5.40
CA HIS A 324 7.67 -5.99 -4.63
C HIS A 324 8.27 -5.81 -3.23
N THR A 325 7.82 -4.80 -2.48
CA THR A 325 8.41 -4.50 -1.15
C THR A 325 8.30 -5.67 -0.18
N ASP A 326 7.24 -6.48 -0.28
CA ASP A 326 7.01 -7.64 0.59
C ASP A 326 8.01 -8.78 0.34
N ASP A 327 8.49 -8.91 -0.89
CA ASP A 327 9.51 -9.93 -1.25
C ASP A 327 10.94 -9.45 -0.97
N ILE A 328 11.16 -8.14 -0.93
CA ILE A 328 12.47 -7.52 -0.72
C ILE A 328 12.88 -7.64 0.76
N VAL A 329 11.96 -7.36 1.70
CA VAL A 329 12.29 -7.29 3.14
C VAL A 329 12.87 -8.61 3.68
N PRO A 330 12.27 -9.79 3.48
CA PRO A 330 12.86 -11.05 3.97
C PRO A 330 14.24 -11.34 3.39
N LYS A 331 14.51 -10.90 2.14
CA LYS A 331 15.85 -11.04 1.52
C LYS A 331 16.87 -10.09 2.14
N ILE A 332 16.46 -8.87 2.50
CA ILE A 332 17.30 -7.95 3.29
C ILE A 332 17.66 -8.58 4.63
N GLU A 333 16.66 -9.11 5.37
CA GLU A 333 16.90 -9.80 6.64
C GLU A 333 17.88 -10.97 6.47
N ASN A 334 17.70 -11.78 5.43
CA ASN A 334 18.65 -12.87 5.13
C ASN A 334 20.08 -12.36 4.85
N ILE A 335 20.25 -11.24 4.13
CA ILE A 335 21.57 -10.62 3.94
C ILE A 335 22.17 -10.19 5.29
N LEU A 336 21.37 -9.54 6.15
CA LEU A 336 21.85 -9.04 7.44
C LEU A 336 22.28 -10.16 8.39
N TYR A 337 21.64 -11.33 8.30
CA TYR A 337 21.98 -12.52 9.08
C TYR A 337 22.87 -13.52 8.35
N ASN A 338 23.44 -13.17 7.20
CA ASN A 338 24.27 -14.06 6.37
C ASN A 338 23.59 -15.40 6.02
N LYS A 339 22.27 -15.38 5.83
CA LYS A 339 21.47 -16.53 5.40
C LYS A 339 21.38 -16.60 3.87
N PRO A 340 21.13 -17.79 3.30
CA PRO A 340 20.88 -17.94 1.87
C PRO A 340 19.71 -17.07 1.39
N TYR A 341 19.86 -16.44 0.24
CA TYR A 341 18.81 -15.71 -0.45
C TYR A 341 19.01 -15.84 -1.97
N LYS A 342 17.95 -15.59 -2.74
CA LYS A 342 18.02 -15.55 -4.20
C LYS A 342 17.75 -14.15 -4.71
N ILE A 343 18.62 -13.68 -5.60
CA ILE A 343 18.36 -12.49 -6.40
C ILE A 343 17.43 -12.92 -7.55
N PRO A 344 16.34 -12.18 -7.83
CA PRO A 344 15.49 -12.50 -8.97
C PRO A 344 16.32 -12.45 -10.26
N THR A 345 16.19 -13.49 -11.08
CA THR A 345 16.78 -13.49 -12.43
C THR A 345 15.84 -12.74 -13.35
N VAL A 346 16.34 -11.72 -14.04
CA VAL A 346 15.57 -10.94 -15.02
C VAL A 346 15.98 -11.41 -16.42
N ALA A 347 15.22 -12.32 -17.00
CA ALA A 347 15.47 -12.78 -18.35
C ALA A 347 15.13 -11.68 -19.37
N LYS A 348 15.96 -11.52 -20.40
CA LYS A 348 15.62 -10.69 -21.55
C LYS A 348 14.43 -11.30 -22.28
N THR A 349 13.37 -10.52 -22.44
CA THR A 349 12.14 -10.95 -23.12
C THR A 349 11.99 -10.27 -24.49
N ASN A 350 11.15 -10.88 -25.34
CA ASN A 350 10.75 -10.32 -26.62
C ASN A 350 9.31 -9.79 -26.51
N PRO A 351 9.10 -8.46 -26.57
CA PRO A 351 7.76 -7.87 -26.43
C PRO A 351 6.70 -8.44 -27.38
N LYS A 352 7.09 -8.80 -28.62
CA LYS A 352 6.16 -9.43 -29.59
C LYS A 352 5.72 -10.82 -29.17
N GLN A 353 6.57 -11.57 -28.46
CA GLN A 353 6.20 -12.88 -27.92
C GLN A 353 5.34 -12.71 -26.67
N LEU A 354 5.67 -11.76 -25.80
CA LEU A 354 4.89 -11.47 -24.60
C LEU A 354 3.45 -11.07 -24.93
N LYS A 355 3.23 -10.27 -25.98
CA LYS A 355 1.88 -9.91 -26.42
C LYS A 355 0.97 -11.10 -26.74
N LYS A 356 1.54 -12.25 -27.13
CA LYS A 356 0.75 -13.48 -27.38
C LYS A 356 0.16 -14.09 -26.10
N LEU A 357 0.70 -13.71 -24.93
CA LEU A 357 0.26 -14.19 -23.63
C LEU A 357 -0.99 -13.46 -23.13
N GLU A 358 -1.32 -12.28 -23.66
CA GLU A 358 -2.45 -11.47 -23.17
C GLU A 358 -3.79 -12.22 -23.29
N GLY A 359 -4.62 -12.11 -22.26
CA GLY A 359 -5.98 -12.68 -22.23
C GLY A 359 -6.38 -13.19 -20.86
N ILE A 360 -7.53 -13.87 -20.82
CA ILE A 360 -8.11 -14.41 -19.60
C ILE A 360 -7.95 -15.93 -19.61
N TYR A 361 -7.24 -16.46 -18.61
CA TYR A 361 -7.00 -17.89 -18.43
C TYR A 361 -7.79 -18.39 -17.24
N SER A 362 -8.47 -19.52 -17.39
CA SER A 362 -9.23 -20.11 -16.30
C SER A 362 -8.72 -21.46 -15.92
N THR A 363 -8.52 -21.68 -14.63
CA THR A 363 -8.22 -22.99 -14.05
C THR A 363 -9.48 -23.75 -13.61
N GLY A 364 -10.66 -23.22 -13.90
CA GLY A 364 -11.94 -23.69 -13.35
C GLY A 364 -12.20 -23.21 -11.91
N ALA A 365 -11.14 -23.11 -11.08
CA ALA A 365 -11.25 -22.59 -9.72
C ALA A 365 -11.24 -21.05 -9.66
N THR A 366 -10.43 -20.42 -10.52
CA THR A 366 -10.31 -18.96 -10.61
C THR A 366 -9.92 -18.56 -12.04
N ASP A 367 -10.12 -17.28 -12.33
CA ASP A 367 -9.74 -16.65 -13.59
C ASP A 367 -8.55 -15.71 -13.37
N PHE A 368 -7.62 -15.75 -14.32
CA PHE A 368 -6.38 -14.99 -14.33
C PHE A 368 -6.36 -14.07 -15.55
N TYR A 369 -6.16 -12.79 -15.29
CA TYR A 369 -6.16 -11.74 -16.30
C TYR A 369 -4.71 -11.32 -16.58
N VAL A 370 -4.28 -11.45 -17.84
CA VAL A 370 -2.90 -11.20 -18.25
C VAL A 370 -2.86 -10.07 -19.27
N LYS A 371 -2.02 -9.07 -18.99
CA LYS A 371 -1.75 -7.93 -19.88
C LYS A 371 -0.25 -7.70 -19.99
N VAL A 372 0.18 -7.15 -21.12
CA VAL A 372 1.59 -6.83 -21.35
C VAL A 372 1.71 -5.36 -21.71
N VAL A 373 2.49 -4.64 -20.91
CA VAL A 373 2.71 -3.20 -21.06
C VAL A 373 4.19 -2.94 -20.88
N ASP A 374 4.82 -2.29 -21.86
CA ASP A 374 6.25 -1.96 -21.85
C ASP A 374 7.17 -3.14 -21.50
N GLY A 375 6.81 -4.33 -21.98
CA GLY A 375 7.57 -5.57 -21.73
C GLY A 375 7.35 -6.18 -20.34
N GLN A 376 6.60 -5.53 -19.46
CA GLN A 376 6.16 -6.11 -18.19
C GLN A 376 4.91 -6.96 -18.39
N VAL A 377 4.88 -8.14 -17.78
CA VAL A 377 3.69 -8.99 -17.74
C VAL A 377 2.94 -8.68 -16.47
N LEU A 378 1.82 -7.97 -16.63
CA LEU A 378 0.86 -7.70 -15.57
C LEU A 378 -0.08 -8.89 -15.43
N PHE A 379 -0.34 -9.25 -14.19
CA PHE A 379 -1.12 -10.40 -13.82
C PHE A 379 -2.12 -10.05 -12.74
N ARG A 380 -3.33 -10.61 -12.82
CA ARG A 380 -4.35 -10.47 -11.77
C ARG A 380 -5.10 -11.77 -11.61
N GLU A 381 -5.28 -12.23 -10.39
CA GLU A 381 -6.28 -13.25 -10.04
C GLU A 381 -7.62 -12.58 -9.73
N LYS A 382 -8.74 -13.15 -10.17
CA LYS A 382 -10.07 -12.62 -9.83
C LYS A 382 -10.21 -12.43 -8.31
N GLY A 383 -10.65 -11.24 -7.88
CA GLY A 383 -10.76 -10.87 -6.47
C GLY A 383 -9.48 -10.31 -5.84
N TYR A 384 -8.35 -10.31 -6.55
CA TYR A 384 -7.07 -9.80 -6.06
C TYR A 384 -6.57 -8.61 -6.89
N PRO A 385 -5.72 -7.74 -6.33
CA PRO A 385 -5.08 -6.65 -7.06
C PRO A 385 -4.15 -7.14 -8.17
N THR A 386 -3.88 -6.26 -9.14
CA THR A 386 -2.88 -6.50 -10.18
C THR A 386 -1.47 -6.51 -9.59
N CYS A 387 -0.63 -7.43 -10.05
CA CYS A 387 0.81 -7.50 -9.78
C CYS A 387 1.62 -7.58 -11.07
N SER A 388 2.93 -7.38 -10.97
CA SER A 388 3.89 -7.61 -12.05
C SER A 388 4.60 -8.94 -11.82
N LEU A 389 4.97 -9.65 -12.88
CA LEU A 389 5.69 -10.92 -12.79
C LEU A 389 7.13 -10.78 -13.30
N PHE A 390 8.07 -11.41 -12.58
CA PHE A 390 9.46 -11.53 -13.03
C PHE A 390 9.56 -12.47 -14.24
N PRO A 391 10.24 -12.06 -15.32
CA PRO A 391 10.44 -12.92 -16.47
C PRO A 391 11.55 -13.95 -16.22
N ILE A 392 11.22 -15.23 -16.35
CA ILE A 392 12.18 -16.35 -16.42
C ILE A 392 12.51 -16.67 -17.88
N SER A 393 11.51 -16.57 -18.76
CA SER A 393 11.64 -16.69 -20.22
C SER A 393 10.51 -15.92 -20.91
N ASN A 394 10.37 -16.03 -22.23
CA ASN A 394 9.21 -15.48 -22.95
C ASN A 394 7.89 -16.17 -22.63
N THR A 395 7.91 -17.30 -21.90
CA THR A 395 6.72 -18.12 -21.60
C THR A 395 6.62 -18.53 -20.14
N SER A 396 7.64 -18.26 -19.32
CA SER A 396 7.66 -18.60 -17.91
C SER A 396 7.98 -17.37 -17.07
N PHE A 397 7.23 -17.21 -15.99
CA PHE A 397 7.29 -16.06 -15.10
C PHE A 397 7.13 -16.52 -13.66
N GLN A 398 7.49 -15.66 -12.72
CA GLN A 398 7.28 -15.90 -11.30
C GLN A 398 6.83 -14.63 -10.59
N LEU A 399 5.94 -14.79 -9.61
CA LEU A 399 5.66 -13.72 -8.65
C LEU A 399 6.75 -13.72 -7.57
N ASP A 400 7.05 -14.91 -7.05
CA ASP A 400 8.16 -15.21 -6.14
C ASP A 400 8.73 -16.60 -6.44
N GLU A 401 9.75 -17.03 -5.70
CA GLU A 401 10.46 -18.29 -5.94
C GLU A 401 9.60 -19.56 -5.86
N ASN A 402 8.44 -19.49 -5.23
CA ASN A 402 7.52 -20.61 -5.04
C ASN A 402 6.19 -20.43 -5.79
N PHE A 403 6.00 -19.32 -6.51
CA PHE A 403 4.79 -19.04 -7.27
C PHE A 403 5.10 -18.70 -8.73
N THR A 404 4.90 -19.68 -9.62
CA THR A 404 5.31 -19.57 -11.03
C THR A 404 4.15 -19.76 -12.01
N PHE A 405 4.26 -19.09 -13.15
CA PHE A 405 3.31 -19.12 -14.26
C PHE A 405 4.04 -19.56 -15.52
N THR A 406 3.55 -20.60 -16.19
CA THR A 406 4.10 -21.08 -17.45
C THR A 406 3.01 -21.18 -18.50
N PHE A 407 3.12 -20.36 -19.54
CA PHE A 407 2.24 -20.37 -20.68
C PHE A 407 2.72 -21.40 -21.70
N LYS A 408 1.78 -22.14 -22.30
CA LYS A 408 2.07 -23.20 -23.28
C LYS A 408 1.19 -23.06 -24.52
N PRO A 409 1.69 -23.48 -25.69
CA PRO A 409 0.84 -23.65 -26.86
C PRO A 409 -0.20 -24.76 -26.61
N ASP A 410 -1.39 -24.58 -27.17
CA ASP A 410 -2.37 -25.66 -27.33
C ASP A 410 -2.03 -26.55 -28.54
N GLN A 411 -2.91 -27.49 -28.85
CA GLN A 411 -2.76 -28.41 -29.98
C GLN A 411 -2.69 -27.69 -31.36
N THR A 412 -3.13 -26.43 -31.44
CA THR A 412 -3.06 -25.60 -32.65
C THR A 412 -1.79 -24.76 -32.73
N GLY A 413 -0.92 -24.84 -31.72
CA GLY A 413 0.30 -24.03 -31.61
C GLY A 413 0.06 -22.62 -31.05
N LYS A 414 -1.17 -22.28 -30.64
CA LYS A 414 -1.50 -20.96 -30.07
C LYS A 414 -1.28 -20.96 -28.56
N MET A 415 -0.72 -19.88 -28.00
CA MET A 415 -0.47 -19.72 -26.57
C MET A 415 -1.78 -19.60 -25.78
N ASN A 416 -2.41 -20.74 -25.48
CA ASN A 416 -3.74 -20.83 -24.92
C ASN A 416 -3.82 -21.67 -23.64
N ALA A 417 -2.71 -22.25 -23.18
CA ALA A 417 -2.64 -22.97 -21.91
C ALA A 417 -1.80 -22.19 -20.90
N LEU A 418 -2.19 -22.26 -19.63
CA LEU A 418 -1.46 -21.71 -18.48
C LEU A 418 -1.26 -22.81 -17.45
N VAL A 419 -0.04 -22.95 -16.94
CA VAL A 419 0.28 -23.79 -15.79
C VAL A 419 0.69 -22.88 -14.65
N VAL A 420 0.00 -23.00 -13.53
CA VAL A 420 0.24 -22.22 -12.32
C VAL A 420 0.74 -23.17 -11.25
N LYS A 421 1.93 -22.93 -10.73
CA LYS A 421 2.46 -23.60 -9.54
C LYS A 421 2.34 -22.64 -8.36
N PHE A 422 1.52 -23.00 -7.38
CA PHE A 422 1.29 -22.23 -6.17
C PHE A 422 2.37 -22.50 -5.12
N ARG A 423 2.42 -21.64 -4.09
CA ARG A 423 3.44 -21.68 -3.02
C ARG A 423 3.44 -22.98 -2.21
N ASP A 424 2.29 -23.63 -2.09
CA ASP A 424 2.11 -24.93 -1.43
C ASP A 424 2.58 -26.12 -2.30
N GLY A 425 3.05 -25.86 -3.53
CA GLY A 425 3.45 -26.86 -4.51
C GLY A 425 2.31 -27.36 -5.40
N THR A 426 1.06 -26.95 -5.14
CA THR A 426 -0.09 -27.32 -5.97
C THR A 426 0.10 -26.80 -7.39
N ILE A 427 -0.22 -27.62 -8.39
CA ILE A 427 -0.18 -27.24 -9.80
C ILE A 427 -1.59 -27.23 -10.35
N LYS A 428 -2.01 -26.12 -10.95
CA LYS A 428 -3.26 -26.02 -11.72
C LYS A 428 -2.98 -25.68 -13.16
N THR A 429 -3.74 -26.28 -14.06
CA THR A 429 -3.73 -25.96 -15.48
C THR A 429 -4.98 -25.18 -15.84
N GLY A 430 -4.82 -24.16 -16.66
CA GLY A 430 -5.93 -23.38 -17.18
C GLY A 430 -5.85 -23.18 -18.68
N THR A 431 -6.99 -22.86 -19.26
CA THR A 431 -7.15 -22.58 -20.69
C THR A 431 -7.62 -21.15 -20.90
N LYS A 432 -7.18 -20.53 -21.98
CA LYS A 432 -7.59 -19.19 -22.37
C LYS A 432 -9.08 -19.21 -22.76
N LYS A 433 -9.91 -18.47 -22.02
CA LYS A 433 -11.37 -18.37 -22.25
C LYS A 433 -11.72 -17.27 -23.24
N ASN A 434 -11.14 -16.08 -23.05
CA ASN A 434 -11.49 -14.90 -23.83
C ASN A 434 -10.29 -13.95 -23.95
N ALA A 435 -10.30 -13.12 -25.00
CA ALA A 435 -9.31 -12.06 -25.18
C ALA A 435 -9.73 -10.76 -24.48
N ASN A 436 -11.04 -10.50 -24.37
CA ASN A 436 -11.58 -9.23 -23.88
C ASN A 436 -12.13 -9.36 -22.46
N TYR A 437 -12.05 -8.24 -21.73
CA TYR A 437 -12.56 -8.13 -20.37
C TYR A 437 -14.06 -7.86 -20.44
N LEU A 438 -14.83 -8.39 -19.49
CA LEU A 438 -16.27 -8.12 -19.40
C LEU A 438 -16.50 -6.86 -18.57
N TRP A 439 -16.33 -5.69 -19.17
CA TRP A 439 -16.63 -4.43 -18.50
C TRP A 439 -18.12 -4.17 -18.40
N GLY A 440 -18.54 -3.62 -17.27
CA GLY A 440 -19.90 -3.14 -17.04
C GLY A 440 -19.92 -1.91 -16.16
N ILE A 441 -21.12 -1.38 -15.95
CA ILE A 441 -21.40 -0.32 -14.97
C ILE A 441 -22.17 -0.89 -13.78
N ILE A 442 -21.90 -0.36 -12.60
CA ILE A 442 -22.53 -0.76 -11.34
C ILE A 442 -22.75 0.47 -10.45
N GLY A 443 -23.78 0.47 -9.61
CA GLY A 443 -24.09 1.57 -8.69
C GLY A 443 -25.58 1.87 -8.61
N ASN A 444 -25.98 2.74 -7.68
CA ASN A 444 -27.39 3.09 -7.47
C ASN A 444 -28.01 3.88 -8.64
N ALA A 445 -27.19 4.44 -9.55
CA ALA A 445 -27.65 4.98 -10.83
C ALA A 445 -28.04 3.88 -11.85
N THR A 446 -27.63 2.63 -11.62
CA THR A 446 -27.81 1.49 -12.53
C THR A 446 -28.88 0.51 -12.00
N PRO A 447 -29.46 -0.37 -12.84
CA PRO A 447 -30.45 -1.35 -12.39
C PRO A 447 -29.96 -2.31 -11.30
N GLY A 448 -28.65 -2.62 -11.27
CA GLY A 448 -28.06 -3.57 -10.33
C GLY A 448 -27.85 -3.01 -8.92
N GLY A 449 -27.88 -1.69 -8.72
CA GLY A 449 -27.45 -1.10 -7.44
C GLY A 449 -25.96 -1.37 -7.15
N TRP A 450 -25.52 -1.25 -5.90
CA TRP A 450 -24.14 -1.55 -5.50
C TRP A 450 -23.89 -3.04 -5.23
N ASP A 451 -24.93 -3.77 -4.84
CA ASP A 451 -24.84 -5.17 -4.40
C ASP A 451 -25.23 -6.17 -5.51
N GLY A 452 -25.66 -5.69 -6.66
CA GLY A 452 -26.08 -6.52 -7.78
C GLY A 452 -24.98 -6.84 -8.80
N LYS A 453 -25.44 -7.37 -9.93
CA LYS A 453 -24.59 -7.64 -11.10
C LYS A 453 -24.37 -6.38 -11.91
N ASP A 454 -23.22 -6.35 -12.58
CA ASP A 454 -22.88 -5.33 -13.56
C ASP A 454 -23.94 -5.28 -14.66
N THR A 455 -24.27 -4.07 -15.09
CA THR A 455 -24.90 -3.87 -16.39
C THR A 455 -23.79 -3.93 -17.44
N PRO A 456 -23.74 -4.99 -18.28
CA PRO A 456 -22.62 -5.19 -19.19
C PRO A 456 -22.57 -4.11 -20.27
N LEU A 457 -21.38 -3.62 -20.57
CA LEU A 457 -21.14 -2.79 -21.75
C LEU A 457 -21.03 -3.68 -23.00
N GLN A 458 -21.48 -3.16 -24.13
CA GLN A 458 -21.28 -3.78 -25.44
C GLN A 458 -19.85 -3.52 -25.92
N VAL A 459 -19.29 -4.42 -26.72
CA VAL A 459 -17.96 -4.27 -27.31
C VAL A 459 -18.11 -3.83 -28.77
N ASP A 460 -17.36 -2.83 -29.19
CA ASP A 460 -17.31 -2.43 -30.60
C ASP A 460 -16.66 -3.52 -31.46
N SER A 461 -17.33 -3.91 -32.55
CA SER A 461 -16.90 -5.03 -33.39
C SER A 461 -15.61 -4.74 -34.18
N HIS A 462 -15.30 -3.47 -34.42
CA HIS A 462 -14.09 -3.04 -35.12
C HIS A 462 -12.97 -2.64 -34.13
N HIS A 463 -13.35 -2.22 -32.92
CA HIS A 463 -12.45 -1.77 -31.86
C HIS A 463 -12.71 -2.57 -30.57
N PRO A 464 -12.12 -3.77 -30.41
CA PRO A 464 -12.42 -4.68 -29.30
C PRO A 464 -12.03 -4.17 -27.90
N ASN A 465 -11.35 -3.03 -27.81
CA ASN A 465 -11.03 -2.33 -26.56
C ASN A 465 -11.98 -1.18 -26.24
N LEU A 466 -12.96 -0.90 -27.10
CA LEU A 466 -13.96 0.13 -26.90
C LEU A 466 -15.28 -0.52 -26.44
N TYR A 467 -15.72 -0.11 -25.25
CA TYR A 467 -16.91 -0.61 -24.60
C TYR A 467 -17.96 0.49 -24.52
N PHE A 468 -19.23 0.20 -24.78
CA PHE A 468 -20.26 1.23 -24.79
C PHE A 468 -21.66 0.75 -24.39
N LEU A 469 -22.48 1.71 -23.97
CA LEU A 469 -23.94 1.65 -23.97
C LEU A 469 -24.45 2.92 -24.64
N LYS A 470 -25.42 2.79 -25.55
CA LYS A 470 -26.05 3.93 -26.22
C LYS A 470 -27.47 4.10 -25.73
N ASN A 471 -27.90 5.34 -25.54
CA ASN A 471 -29.26 5.69 -25.12
C ASN A 471 -29.74 4.81 -23.95
N PHE A 472 -28.92 4.70 -22.90
CA PHE A 472 -29.17 3.86 -21.74
C PHE A 472 -29.70 4.69 -20.58
N HIS A 473 -30.78 4.23 -19.95
CA HIS A 473 -31.42 4.96 -18.87
C HIS A 473 -30.62 4.82 -17.57
N LEU A 474 -30.11 5.94 -17.05
CA LEU A 474 -29.52 6.04 -15.73
C LEU A 474 -30.43 6.86 -14.81
N LYS A 475 -30.50 6.45 -13.54
CA LYS A 475 -31.11 7.25 -12.48
C LYS A 475 -30.11 8.25 -11.91
N LYS A 476 -30.60 9.33 -11.30
CA LYS A 476 -29.80 10.16 -10.42
C LYS A 476 -29.16 9.30 -9.34
N GLY A 477 -27.85 9.43 -9.18
CA GLY A 477 -27.07 8.59 -8.28
C GLY A 477 -25.60 8.57 -8.66
N ASN A 478 -24.98 7.43 -8.44
CA ASN A 478 -23.56 7.17 -8.64
C ASN A 478 -23.37 5.86 -9.38
N LEU A 479 -22.28 5.77 -10.15
CA LEU A 479 -21.85 4.53 -10.76
C LEU A 479 -20.32 4.40 -10.77
N LYS A 480 -19.84 3.18 -11.05
CA LYS A 480 -18.45 2.85 -11.38
C LYS A 480 -18.40 1.90 -12.58
N PHE A 481 -17.25 1.85 -13.23
CA PHE A 481 -16.93 0.76 -14.15
C PHE A 481 -16.35 -0.40 -13.35
N ARG A 482 -16.82 -1.63 -13.57
CA ARG A 482 -16.33 -2.84 -12.89
C ARG A 482 -16.16 -3.95 -13.93
N VAL A 483 -15.15 -4.79 -13.74
CA VAL A 483 -14.93 -5.97 -14.59
C VAL A 483 -15.55 -7.18 -13.97
N ASP A 484 -16.38 -7.90 -14.71
CA ASP A 484 -16.81 -9.28 -14.40
C ASP A 484 -17.32 -9.48 -12.97
N ASN A 485 -18.09 -8.51 -12.47
CA ASN A 485 -18.63 -8.44 -11.10
C ASN A 485 -17.54 -8.51 -10.01
N ASP A 486 -16.30 -8.13 -10.34
CA ASP A 486 -15.11 -8.24 -9.50
C ASP A 486 -14.71 -6.87 -8.94
N TRP A 487 -14.98 -6.66 -7.64
CA TRP A 487 -14.52 -5.45 -6.94
C TRP A 487 -13.00 -5.32 -6.90
N GLY A 488 -12.24 -6.40 -7.10
CA GLY A 488 -10.79 -6.37 -7.26
C GLY A 488 -10.33 -5.53 -8.46
N TYR A 489 -11.23 -5.21 -9.40
CA TYR A 489 -10.91 -4.33 -10.53
C TYR A 489 -12.10 -3.46 -10.96
N ASN A 490 -12.12 -2.25 -10.41
CA ASN A 490 -13.07 -1.20 -10.76
C ASN A 490 -12.35 0.13 -11.01
N LEU A 491 -12.89 0.92 -11.93
CA LEU A 491 -12.42 2.26 -12.27
C LEU A 491 -13.44 3.30 -11.82
N GLY A 492 -12.91 4.36 -11.22
CA GLY A 492 -13.67 5.51 -10.76
C GLY A 492 -13.06 6.82 -11.26
N LEU A 493 -13.72 7.93 -10.99
CA LEU A 493 -13.26 9.28 -11.28
C LEU A 493 -12.14 9.69 -10.32
N ASN A 494 -11.00 10.12 -10.87
CA ASN A 494 -9.90 10.66 -10.08
C ASN A 494 -10.25 12.08 -9.59
N ASN A 495 -9.44 12.61 -8.67
CA ASN A 495 -9.71 13.90 -8.04
C ASN A 495 -9.62 15.10 -9.01
N ASP A 496 -8.98 14.97 -10.16
CA ASP A 496 -8.97 16.01 -11.19
C ASP A 496 -10.31 16.15 -11.94
N GLY A 497 -11.27 15.24 -11.70
CA GLY A 497 -12.57 15.21 -12.35
C GLY A 497 -12.52 14.88 -13.85
N LYS A 498 -11.38 14.40 -14.35
CA LYS A 498 -11.13 14.15 -15.78
C LYS A 498 -10.53 12.79 -16.06
N THR A 499 -9.60 12.33 -15.23
CA THR A 499 -8.95 11.02 -15.39
C THR A 499 -9.65 9.98 -14.54
N ILE A 500 -9.40 8.70 -14.83
CA ILE A 500 -9.93 7.57 -14.08
C ILE A 500 -8.78 6.74 -13.54
N ALA A 501 -8.97 6.15 -12.36
CA ALA A 501 -7.96 5.34 -11.70
C ALA A 501 -8.61 4.16 -10.97
N LEU A 502 -7.79 3.19 -10.59
CA LEU A 502 -8.25 2.03 -9.84
C LEU A 502 -8.80 2.43 -8.47
N ASN A 503 -9.96 1.85 -8.12
CA ASN A 503 -10.63 2.10 -6.84
C ASN A 503 -10.91 3.58 -6.53
N ALA A 504 -10.94 4.43 -7.56
CA ALA A 504 -11.20 5.86 -7.43
C ALA A 504 -12.66 6.18 -7.10
N TYR A 505 -13.02 7.47 -7.08
CA TYR A 505 -14.34 7.92 -6.65
C TYR A 505 -15.46 7.51 -7.63
N ASP A 506 -16.70 7.51 -7.17
CA ASP A 506 -17.83 7.25 -8.06
C ASP A 506 -18.02 8.35 -9.10
N PHE A 507 -18.63 7.99 -10.24
CA PHE A 507 -19.14 8.93 -11.22
C PHE A 507 -20.54 9.40 -10.82
N PRO A 508 -20.75 10.69 -10.52
CA PRO A 508 -22.08 11.20 -10.21
C PRO A 508 -22.92 11.35 -11.47
N ILE A 509 -24.16 10.87 -11.40
CA ILE A 509 -25.22 11.08 -12.39
C ILE A 509 -26.18 12.11 -11.81
N ALA A 510 -26.17 13.31 -12.39
CA ALA A 510 -26.87 14.47 -11.83
C ALA A 510 -28.40 14.34 -11.84
N GLU A 511 -28.93 13.69 -12.87
CA GLU A 511 -30.36 13.58 -13.13
C GLU A 511 -30.71 12.29 -13.90
N ASP A 512 -31.94 11.84 -13.71
CA ASP A 512 -32.52 10.74 -14.47
C ASP A 512 -32.56 11.08 -15.97
N GLY A 513 -32.21 10.12 -16.82
CA GLY A 513 -32.25 10.34 -18.26
C GLY A 513 -31.53 9.28 -19.08
N GLN A 514 -31.52 9.47 -20.39
CA GLN A 514 -30.79 8.62 -21.32
C GLN A 514 -29.36 9.09 -21.47
N TYR A 515 -28.41 8.16 -21.44
CA TYR A 515 -26.98 8.44 -21.52
C TYR A 515 -26.29 7.56 -22.54
N ASP A 516 -25.33 8.15 -23.23
CA ASP A 516 -24.30 7.45 -23.98
C ASP A 516 -23.06 7.30 -23.10
N ILE A 517 -22.64 6.05 -22.92
CA ILE A 517 -21.54 5.64 -22.05
C ILE A 517 -20.49 4.98 -22.92
N VAL A 518 -19.24 5.41 -22.79
CA VAL A 518 -18.08 4.85 -23.48
C VAL A 518 -16.96 4.65 -22.46
N LEU A 519 -16.33 3.48 -22.50
CA LEU A 519 -15.06 3.19 -21.84
C LEU A 519 -14.08 2.71 -22.92
N ASP A 520 -13.00 3.45 -23.11
CA ASP A 520 -11.95 3.14 -24.07
C ASP A 520 -10.71 2.62 -23.33
N MET A 521 -10.46 1.32 -23.52
CA MET A 521 -9.33 0.58 -22.94
C MET A 521 -8.20 0.36 -23.97
N SER A 522 -8.18 1.13 -25.06
CA SER A 522 -7.14 1.00 -26.11
C SER A 522 -5.75 1.27 -25.55
N ASP A 523 -5.65 2.21 -24.60
CA ASP A 523 -4.53 2.30 -23.67
C ASP A 523 -4.98 1.78 -22.30
N PRO A 524 -4.64 0.53 -21.92
CA PRO A 524 -5.07 -0.05 -20.65
C PRO A 524 -4.37 0.59 -19.44
N ILE A 525 -3.35 1.41 -19.65
CA ILE A 525 -2.67 2.17 -18.60
C ILE A 525 -3.31 3.54 -18.42
N LYS A 526 -3.79 4.17 -19.49
CA LYS A 526 -4.48 5.47 -19.43
C LYS A 526 -5.88 5.38 -20.03
N PRO A 527 -6.77 4.56 -19.45
CA PRO A 527 -8.09 4.36 -20.02
C PRO A 527 -8.86 5.68 -20.06
N GLN A 528 -9.66 5.86 -21.11
CA GLN A 528 -10.49 7.04 -21.32
C GLN A 528 -11.96 6.69 -21.16
N TYR A 529 -12.81 7.67 -20.86
CA TYR A 529 -14.24 7.44 -20.73
C TYR A 529 -15.07 8.62 -21.24
N SER A 530 -16.34 8.35 -21.50
CA SER A 530 -17.37 9.36 -21.72
C SER A 530 -18.68 8.90 -21.10
N ILE A 531 -19.34 9.75 -20.32
CA ILE A 531 -20.71 9.56 -19.85
C ILE A 531 -21.43 10.86 -20.16
N LYS A 532 -22.28 10.85 -21.18
CA LYS A 532 -22.98 12.05 -21.67
C LYS A 532 -24.46 11.77 -21.77
N LYS A 533 -25.28 12.72 -21.31
CA LYS A 533 -26.73 12.66 -21.54
C LYS A 533 -26.97 12.69 -23.05
N SER A 534 -27.71 11.73 -23.58
CA SER A 534 -28.01 11.65 -25.00
C SER A 534 -28.83 12.88 -25.41
N ALA A 535 -28.48 13.48 -26.54
CA ALA A 535 -29.35 14.47 -27.17
C ALA A 535 -30.59 13.74 -27.68
N LEU A 536 -31.78 14.25 -27.33
CA LEU A 536 -33.06 13.75 -27.82
C LEU A 536 -33.13 13.79 -29.35
#